data_AF-A0A954IKY0-F1
#
_entry.id   AF-A0A954IKY0-F1
#
_cell.length_a   1.000
_cell.length_b   1.000
_cell.length_c   1.000
_cell.angle_alpha   90.00
_cell.angle_beta   90.00
_cell.angle_gamma   90.00
#
_symmetry.space_group_name_H-M   'P 1'
#
loop_
_entity.id
_entity.type
_entity.pdbx_description
1 polymer ?
#
loop_
_entity_poly.entity_id
_entity_poly.type
_entity_poly.pdbx_seq_one_letter_code
_entity_poly.pdbx_strand_id
1 'polypeptide(L)'
;RFTFDEVMPDADVLATMPGPVRTEDGGEIHLDRMLDVMNQRIEYLYDRDHTIGHSYLMGIRTFDELKQAFLQKILPLLQEYFYGDWHRIQLVLGDLVEAEDVDYQPKSHQHAIVTHVVQRPKRLFGVENSSFQDRRSYAVNEELSPESFRKIYETMSAG
;
A
#
# COMPACT_ATOMS: atom_id res chain seq x y z
N ARG A 1 36.87 3.01 -4.26
CA ARG A 1 36.24 4.31 -4.03
C ARG A 1 35.07 4.39 -4.99
N PHE A 2 33.86 4.10 -4.52
CA PHE A 2 32.65 4.23 -5.33
C PHE A 2 32.21 5.69 -5.27
N THR A 3 31.95 6.27 -6.43
CA THR A 3 31.24 7.55 -6.59
C THR A 3 29.79 7.18 -6.86
N PHE A 4 28.87 7.69 -6.06
CA PHE A 4 27.44 7.46 -6.23
C PHE A 4 26.87 8.69 -6.91
N ASP A 5 26.52 8.58 -8.18
CA ASP A 5 25.76 9.60 -8.89
C ASP A 5 24.27 9.32 -8.64
N GLU A 6 23.64 10.23 -7.89
CA GLU A 6 22.22 10.20 -7.56
C GLU A 6 21.40 10.45 -8.83
N VAL A 7 20.71 9.43 -9.32
CA VAL A 7 19.80 9.58 -10.46
C VAL A 7 18.43 9.97 -9.90
N MET A 8 18.05 11.24 -10.10
CA MET A 8 16.68 11.71 -9.83
C MET A 8 15.64 10.90 -10.64
N PRO A 9 14.36 10.84 -10.21
CA PRO A 9 13.33 10.12 -10.95
C PRO A 9 13.25 10.65 -12.39
N ASP A 10 13.64 9.79 -13.32
CA ASP A 10 13.77 10.13 -14.72
C ASP A 10 12.38 10.14 -15.37
N ALA A 11 11.96 11.29 -15.88
CA ALA A 11 10.66 11.45 -16.55
C ALA A 11 10.52 10.51 -17.76
N ASP A 12 11.64 10.11 -18.38
CA ASP A 12 11.65 9.15 -19.48
C ASP A 12 11.32 7.72 -19.03
N VAL A 13 11.57 7.39 -17.76
CA VAL A 13 11.17 6.09 -17.18
C VAL A 13 9.65 6.03 -17.02
N LEU A 14 8.99 7.14 -16.66
CA LEU A 14 7.53 7.23 -16.60
C LEU A 14 6.90 7.09 -18.00
N ALA A 15 7.56 7.57 -19.06
CA ALA A 15 7.07 7.42 -20.43
C ALA A 15 7.06 5.97 -20.94
N THR A 16 7.79 5.05 -20.29
CA THR A 16 7.79 3.61 -20.59
C THR A 16 6.75 2.80 -19.82
N MET A 17 6.04 3.43 -18.88
CA MET A 17 4.98 2.76 -18.13
C MET A 17 3.81 2.40 -19.04
N PRO A 18 3.16 1.24 -18.82
CA PRO A 18 1.91 0.94 -19.52
C PRO A 18 0.90 2.07 -19.28
N GLY A 19 0.09 2.36 -20.29
CA GLY A 19 -1.06 3.24 -20.13
C GLY A 19 -2.01 2.75 -19.03
N PRO A 20 -3.02 3.55 -18.65
CA PRO A 20 -3.90 3.21 -17.56
C PRO A 20 -4.59 1.86 -17.76
N VAL A 21 -4.74 1.12 -16.67
CA VAL A 21 -5.53 -0.12 -16.67
C VAL A 21 -7.01 0.26 -16.66
N ARG A 22 -7.74 -0.17 -17.69
CA ARG A 22 -9.19 -0.02 -17.75
C ARG A 22 -9.87 -1.02 -16.83
N THR A 23 -10.89 -0.56 -16.12
CA THR A 23 -11.62 -1.36 -15.13
C THR A 23 -13.08 -1.53 -15.54
N GLU A 24 -13.72 -2.55 -14.95
CA GLU A 24 -15.09 -2.94 -15.30
C GLU A 24 -16.15 -1.87 -14.96
N ASP A 25 -15.83 -0.98 -14.02
CA ASP A 25 -16.64 0.20 -13.66
C ASP A 25 -16.55 1.35 -14.69
N GLY A 26 -15.81 1.15 -15.79
CA GLY A 26 -15.61 2.15 -16.84
C GLY A 26 -14.53 3.19 -16.53
N GLY A 27 -13.86 3.08 -15.39
CA GLY A 27 -12.76 3.97 -15.00
C GLY A 27 -11.38 3.48 -15.43
N GLU A 28 -10.36 4.22 -14.96
CA GLU A 28 -8.96 3.99 -15.28
C GLU A 28 -8.12 3.99 -13.99
N ILE A 29 -7.06 3.17 -13.96
CA ILE A 29 -6.05 3.15 -12.89
C ILE A 29 -4.71 3.56 -13.48
N HIS A 30 -4.16 4.66 -12.97
CA HIS A 30 -2.89 5.23 -13.43
C HIS A 30 -1.70 4.58 -12.69
N LEU A 31 -1.05 3.62 -13.34
CA LEU A 31 0.05 2.84 -12.74
C LEU A 31 1.29 3.70 -12.45
N ASP A 32 1.57 4.69 -13.30
CA ASP A 32 2.62 5.69 -13.16
C ASP A 32 2.44 6.51 -11.87
N ARG A 33 1.24 7.08 -11.67
CA ARG A 33 0.93 7.87 -10.48
C ARG A 33 0.96 7.03 -9.21
N MET A 34 0.45 5.81 -9.28
CA MET A 34 0.47 4.88 -8.16
C MET A 34 1.90 4.54 -7.74
N LEU A 35 2.78 4.24 -8.70
CA LEU A 35 4.18 3.93 -8.43
C LEU A 35 4.91 5.12 -7.81
N ASP A 36 4.71 6.32 -8.38
CA ASP A 36 5.31 7.56 -7.89
C ASP A 36 4.93 7.82 -6.43
N VAL A 37 3.64 7.79 -6.11
CA VAL A 37 3.17 8.03 -4.73
C VAL A 37 3.64 6.94 -3.76
N MET A 38 3.64 5.66 -4.16
CA MET A 38 4.22 4.60 -3.32
C MET A 38 5.71 4.84 -3.07
N ASN A 39 6.47 5.22 -4.09
CA ASN A 39 7.91 5.46 -3.96
C ASN A 39 8.23 6.66 -3.08
N GLN A 40 7.48 7.77 -3.19
CA GLN A 40 7.62 8.91 -2.28
C GLN A 40 7.37 8.51 -0.82
N ARG A 41 6.36 7.66 -0.57
CA ARG A 41 6.07 7.15 0.78
C ARG A 41 7.13 6.19 1.29
N ILE A 42 7.63 5.29 0.44
CA ILE A 42 8.71 4.36 0.79
C ILE A 42 10.00 5.12 1.11
N GLU A 43 10.36 6.10 0.28
CA GLU A 43 11.55 6.92 0.49
C GLU A 43 11.50 7.65 1.84
N TYR A 44 10.34 8.21 2.20
CA TYR A 44 10.15 8.86 3.49
C TYR A 44 10.18 7.88 4.67
N LEU A 45 9.55 6.70 4.53
CA LEU A 45 9.41 5.73 5.63
C LEU A 45 10.63 4.81 5.80
N TYR A 46 11.47 4.72 4.78
CA TYR A 46 12.60 3.80 4.70
C TYR A 46 13.85 4.53 4.21
N ASP A 47 14.10 4.55 2.89
CA ASP A 47 15.11 5.36 2.23
C ASP A 47 14.90 5.31 0.70
N ARG A 48 15.70 6.10 -0.04
CA ARG A 48 15.66 6.19 -1.50
C ARG A 48 16.09 4.90 -2.23
N ASP A 49 16.93 4.09 -1.61
CA ASP A 49 17.53 2.89 -2.22
C ASP A 49 16.55 1.70 -2.23
N HIS A 50 15.41 1.82 -1.53
CA HIS A 50 14.35 0.81 -1.47
C HIS A 50 13.12 1.18 -2.30
N THR A 51 13.21 2.17 -3.18
CA THR A 51 12.11 2.50 -4.10
C THR A 51 11.81 1.33 -5.05
N ILE A 52 10.54 1.17 -5.41
CA ILE A 52 10.06 0.10 -6.29
C ILE A 52 10.33 0.49 -7.75
N GLY A 53 10.99 -0.41 -8.49
CA GLY A 53 11.22 -0.23 -9.92
C GLY A 53 9.95 -0.45 -10.77
N HIS A 54 9.88 0.21 -11.92
CA HIS A 54 8.75 0.10 -12.86
C HIS A 54 8.54 -1.31 -13.43
N SER A 55 9.56 -2.18 -13.38
CA SER A 55 9.48 -3.57 -13.87
C SER A 55 8.40 -4.41 -13.18
N TYR A 56 8.00 -4.04 -11.96
CA TYR A 56 6.90 -4.69 -11.24
C TYR A 56 5.53 -4.44 -11.88
N LEU A 57 5.39 -3.33 -12.59
CA LEU A 57 4.14 -2.88 -13.22
C LEU A 57 4.17 -2.97 -14.76
N MET A 58 5.34 -3.22 -15.35
CA MET A 58 5.47 -3.43 -16.79
C MET A 58 4.65 -4.64 -17.27
N GLY A 59 3.96 -4.46 -18.39
CA GLY A 59 3.16 -5.51 -19.04
C GLY A 59 1.78 -5.74 -18.44
N ILE A 60 1.41 -5.04 -17.37
CA ILE A 60 0.04 -5.07 -16.81
C ILE A 60 -0.90 -4.35 -17.78
N ARG A 61 -1.94 -5.06 -18.22
CA ARG A 61 -2.97 -4.56 -19.15
C ARG A 61 -4.37 -4.72 -18.60
N THR A 62 -4.57 -5.59 -17.61
CA THR A 62 -5.87 -5.89 -17.02
C THR A 62 -5.89 -5.68 -15.51
N PHE A 63 -7.09 -5.51 -14.97
CA PHE A 63 -7.28 -5.39 -13.52
C PHE A 63 -6.86 -6.65 -12.76
N ASP A 64 -7.05 -7.84 -13.34
CA ASP A 64 -6.61 -9.09 -12.72
C ASP A 64 -5.09 -9.22 -12.66
N GLU A 65 -4.39 -8.82 -13.73
CA GLU A 65 -2.92 -8.76 -13.73
C GLU A 65 -2.40 -7.76 -12.69
N LEU A 66 -3.10 -6.63 -12.50
CA LEU A 66 -2.77 -5.65 -11.47
C LEU A 66 -2.91 -6.24 -10.06
N LYS A 67 -4.04 -6.90 -9.76
CA LYS A 67 -4.24 -7.60 -8.48
C LYS A 67 -3.15 -8.64 -8.24
N GLN A 68 -2.83 -9.45 -9.24
CA GLN A 68 -1.77 -10.46 -9.14
C GLN A 68 -0.40 -9.83 -8.89
N ALA A 69 -0.05 -8.76 -9.60
CA ALA A 69 1.21 -8.05 -9.39
C ALA A 69 1.33 -7.52 -7.94
N PHE A 70 0.24 -7.00 -7.38
CA PHE A 70 0.23 -6.56 -5.98
C PHE A 70 0.38 -7.72 -5.00
N LEU A 71 -0.47 -8.73 -5.12
CA LEU A 71 -0.52 -9.83 -4.15
C LEU A 71 0.73 -10.73 -4.19
N GLN A 72 1.33 -10.91 -5.37
CA GLN A 72 2.42 -11.87 -5.57
C GLN A 72 3.80 -11.21 -5.60
N LYS A 73 3.90 -9.89 -5.84
CA LYS A 73 5.19 -9.21 -5.99
C LYS A 73 5.33 -8.01 -5.08
N ILE A 74 4.45 -7.00 -5.20
CA ILE A 74 4.61 -5.73 -4.47
C ILE A 74 4.38 -5.91 -2.98
N LEU A 75 3.32 -6.61 -2.57
CA LEU A 75 3.01 -6.79 -1.16
C LEU A 75 4.06 -7.64 -0.43
N PRO A 76 4.55 -8.78 -0.97
CA PRO A 76 5.70 -9.48 -0.41
C PRO A 76 6.95 -8.60 -0.28
N LEU A 77 7.24 -7.78 -1.30
CA LEU A 77 8.36 -6.84 -1.24
C LEU A 77 8.21 -5.82 -0.11
N LEU A 78 7.01 -5.25 0.07
CA LEU A 78 6.72 -4.34 1.17
C LEU A 78 6.83 -5.03 2.53
N GLN A 79 6.50 -6.33 2.63
CA GLN A 79 6.71 -7.11 3.87
C GLN A 79 8.20 -7.34 4.16
N GLU A 80 9.03 -7.48 3.13
CA GLU A 80 10.49 -7.56 3.28
C GLU A 80 11.06 -6.21 3.75
N TYR A 81 10.60 -5.09 3.19
CA TYR A 81 11.04 -3.75 3.59
C TYR A 81 10.59 -3.40 5.00
N PHE A 82 9.32 -3.64 5.32
CA PHE A 82 8.72 -3.26 6.61
C PHE A 82 8.51 -4.49 7.50
N TYR A 83 9.57 -5.25 7.76
CA TYR A 83 9.51 -6.51 8.50
C TYR A 83 8.77 -6.36 9.85
N GLY A 84 7.61 -6.98 9.96
CA GLY A 84 6.75 -6.93 11.15
C GLY A 84 5.96 -5.63 11.34
N ASP A 85 6.15 -4.62 10.50
CA ASP A 85 5.48 -3.31 10.57
C ASP A 85 4.46 -3.14 9.43
N TRP A 86 3.35 -3.88 9.58
CA TRP A 86 2.21 -3.79 8.66
C TRP A 86 1.54 -2.41 8.65
N HIS A 87 1.73 -1.61 9.70
CA HIS A 87 1.20 -0.25 9.74
C HIS A 87 1.90 0.64 8.71
N ARG A 88 3.22 0.51 8.55
CA ARG A 88 3.95 1.19 7.46
C ARG A 88 3.50 0.75 6.07
N ILE A 89 3.21 -0.54 5.89
CA ILE A 89 2.64 -1.05 4.63
C ILE A 89 1.30 -0.35 4.35
N GLN A 90 0.43 -0.23 5.35
CA GLN A 90 -0.83 0.50 5.20
C GLN A 90 -0.62 1.98 4.83
N LEU A 91 0.42 2.64 5.37
CA LEU A 91 0.77 4.01 4.99
C LEU A 91 1.18 4.11 3.52
N VAL A 92 2.06 3.22 3.05
CA VAL A 92 2.50 3.18 1.64
C VAL A 92 1.30 3.02 0.70
N LEU A 93 0.40 2.09 1.03
CA LEU A 93 -0.78 1.76 0.23
C LEU A 93 -1.96 2.73 0.41
N GLY A 94 -1.84 3.75 1.28
CA GLY A 94 -2.95 4.66 1.58
C GLY A 94 -4.16 3.93 2.16
N ASP A 95 -3.94 2.90 2.98
CA ASP A 95 -4.96 2.03 3.57
C ASP A 95 -5.59 2.61 4.85
N LEU A 96 -5.26 3.85 5.24
CA LEU A 96 -5.75 4.47 6.47
C LEU A 96 -6.65 5.68 6.19
N VAL A 97 -7.59 5.93 7.09
CA VAL A 97 -8.46 7.12 7.11
C VAL A 97 -8.32 7.87 8.42
N GLU A 98 -8.62 9.18 8.43
CA GLU A 98 -8.57 10.02 9.63
C GLU A 98 -9.55 9.57 10.72
N ALA A 99 -10.61 8.82 10.37
CA ALA A 99 -11.55 8.30 11.34
C ALA A 99 -10.85 7.36 12.33
N GLU A 100 -11.00 7.66 13.62
CA GLU A 100 -10.34 6.93 14.69
C GLU A 100 -11.09 5.65 15.09
N ASP A 101 -10.32 4.64 15.50
CA ASP A 101 -10.79 3.43 16.16
C ASP A 101 -10.91 3.60 17.68
N VAL A 102 -11.16 2.47 18.34
CA VAL A 102 -11.39 2.42 19.78
C VAL A 102 -10.15 2.78 20.61
N ASP A 103 -8.97 2.85 19.98
CA ASP A 103 -7.69 3.21 20.58
C ASP A 103 -7.20 4.59 20.09
N TYR A 104 -8.09 5.40 19.49
CA TYR A 104 -7.78 6.72 18.94
C TYR A 104 -6.72 6.68 17.83
N GLN A 105 -6.69 5.61 17.04
CA GLN A 105 -5.78 5.45 15.90
C GLN A 105 -6.56 5.41 14.57
N PRO A 106 -5.93 5.80 13.44
CA PRO A 106 -6.55 5.71 12.13
C PRO A 106 -7.11 4.32 11.81
N LYS A 107 -8.36 4.27 11.33
CA LYS A 107 -9.00 3.05 10.83
C LYS A 107 -8.49 2.66 9.45
N SER A 108 -8.71 1.40 9.10
CA SER A 108 -8.55 0.94 7.72
C SER A 108 -9.58 1.61 6.79
N HIS A 109 -9.13 2.02 5.61
CA HIS A 109 -9.96 2.51 4.52
C HIS A 109 -10.93 1.40 4.05
N GLN A 110 -12.13 1.77 3.59
CA GLN A 110 -13.14 0.79 3.15
C GLN A 110 -12.67 -0.08 1.96
N HIS A 111 -11.77 0.46 1.14
CA HIS A 111 -11.12 -0.21 0.01
C HIS A 111 -9.66 -0.57 0.32
N ALA A 112 -9.30 -0.79 1.59
CA ALA A 112 -7.92 -1.10 1.94
C ALA A 112 -7.45 -2.44 1.32
N ILE A 113 -6.20 -2.46 0.85
CA ILE A 113 -5.51 -3.67 0.39
C ILE A 113 -5.05 -4.48 1.61
N VAL A 114 -4.45 -3.80 2.60
CA VAL A 114 -4.16 -4.35 3.91
C VAL A 114 -5.11 -3.74 4.92
N THR A 115 -5.90 -4.58 5.58
CA THR A 115 -6.82 -4.18 6.66
C THR A 115 -6.23 -4.50 8.02
N HIS A 116 -6.73 -3.85 9.05
CA HIS A 116 -6.48 -4.25 10.43
C HIS A 116 -7.77 -4.24 11.27
N VAL A 117 -7.79 -5.08 12.28
CA VAL A 117 -8.81 -5.07 13.34
C VAL A 117 -8.14 -5.01 14.71
N VAL A 118 -8.74 -4.25 15.62
CA VAL A 118 -8.33 -4.23 17.03
C VAL A 118 -8.88 -5.48 17.72
N GLN A 119 -7.98 -6.37 18.11
CA GLN A 119 -8.31 -7.58 18.86
C GLN A 119 -8.23 -7.31 20.36
N ARG A 120 -9.37 -7.53 21.03
CA ARG A 120 -9.48 -7.40 22.49
C ARG A 120 -9.42 -8.77 23.17
N PRO A 121 -8.61 -8.94 24.22
CA PRO A 121 -8.49 -10.19 24.96
C PRO A 121 -9.83 -10.73 25.44
N LYS A 122 -10.73 -9.86 25.93
CA LYS A 122 -12.08 -10.24 26.37
C LYS A 122 -12.90 -10.93 25.27
N ARG A 123 -12.81 -10.45 24.03
CA ARG A 123 -13.55 -11.04 22.90
C ARG A 123 -12.97 -12.39 22.47
N LEU A 124 -11.66 -12.55 22.56
CA LEU A 124 -10.98 -13.78 22.14
C LEU A 124 -11.01 -14.88 23.19
N PHE A 125 -10.78 -14.53 24.45
CA PHE A 125 -10.56 -15.48 25.55
C PHE A 125 -11.70 -15.49 26.58
N GLY A 126 -12.70 -14.61 26.45
CA GLY A 126 -13.84 -14.51 27.38
C GLY A 126 -13.48 -13.97 28.76
N VAL A 127 -12.21 -13.62 29.00
CA VAL A 127 -11.71 -13.11 30.28
C VAL A 127 -11.08 -11.72 30.09
N GLU A 128 -11.40 -10.81 31.00
CA GLU A 128 -10.61 -9.59 31.14
C GLU A 128 -9.39 -9.91 31.98
N ASN A 129 -8.21 -9.61 31.45
CA ASN A 129 -6.96 -9.72 32.18
C ASN A 129 -6.09 -8.52 31.82
N SER A 130 -5.75 -7.73 32.83
CA SER A 130 -4.94 -6.50 32.71
C SER A 130 -3.51 -6.75 32.20
N SER A 131 -3.08 -8.01 32.14
CA SER A 131 -1.78 -8.41 31.59
C SER A 131 -1.77 -8.44 30.06
N PHE A 132 -2.93 -8.47 29.40
CA PHE A 132 -3.02 -8.46 27.95
C PHE A 132 -3.35 -7.06 27.45
N GLN A 133 -2.58 -6.60 26.47
CA GLN A 133 -2.84 -5.37 25.74
C GLN A 133 -3.66 -5.68 24.48
N ASP A 134 -4.45 -4.70 24.04
CA ASP A 134 -5.09 -4.76 22.73
C ASP A 134 -4.01 -4.88 21.64
N ARG A 135 -4.29 -5.69 20.62
CA ARG A 135 -3.37 -5.94 19.51
C ARG A 135 -4.05 -5.70 18.18
N ARG A 136 -3.31 -5.16 17.22
CA ARG A 136 -3.75 -5.06 15.84
C ARG A 136 -3.41 -6.35 15.11
N SER A 137 -4.44 -6.96 14.53
CA SER A 137 -4.28 -8.07 13.59
C SER A 137 -4.47 -7.54 12.19
N TYR A 138 -3.49 -7.77 11.33
CA TYR A 138 -3.48 -7.32 9.94
C TYR A 138 -3.86 -8.48 9.02
N ALA A 139 -4.54 -8.17 7.93
CA ALA A 139 -4.93 -9.14 6.90
C ALA A 139 -4.95 -8.48 5.53
N VAL A 140 -4.60 -9.25 4.50
CA VAL A 140 -4.78 -8.84 3.11
C VAL A 140 -6.24 -9.01 2.74
N ASN A 141 -6.84 -7.99 2.14
CA ASN A 141 -8.21 -8.05 1.68
C ASN A 141 -8.32 -8.98 0.46
N GLU A 142 -9.23 -9.96 0.55
CA GLU A 142 -9.47 -10.92 -0.53
C GLU A 142 -10.25 -10.30 -1.70
N GLU A 143 -11.02 -9.24 -1.43
CA GLU A 143 -11.88 -8.57 -2.41
C GLU A 143 -11.32 -7.20 -2.78
N LEU A 144 -10.33 -7.18 -3.67
CA LEU A 144 -9.75 -5.94 -4.19
C LEU A 144 -10.62 -5.34 -5.30
N SER A 145 -11.02 -4.09 -5.11
CA SER A 145 -11.76 -3.27 -6.08
C SER A 145 -10.83 -2.29 -6.83
N PRO A 146 -11.26 -1.70 -7.96
CA PRO A 146 -10.52 -0.60 -8.61
C PRO A 146 -10.12 0.52 -7.65
N GLU A 147 -11.03 0.91 -6.75
CA GLU A 147 -10.80 1.92 -5.71
C GLU A 147 -9.70 1.55 -4.71
N SER A 148 -9.39 0.26 -4.56
CA SER A 148 -8.28 -0.18 -3.71
C SER A 148 -6.94 0.32 -4.23
N PHE A 149 -6.83 0.58 -5.54
CA PHE A 149 -5.63 1.08 -6.20
C PHE A 149 -5.68 2.59 -6.45
N ARG A 150 -6.84 3.13 -6.87
CA ARG A 150 -6.99 4.57 -7.16
C ARG A 150 -6.67 5.44 -5.95
N LYS A 151 -7.16 5.02 -4.77
CA LYS A 151 -6.92 5.73 -3.50
C LYS A 151 -5.44 5.94 -3.17
N ILE A 152 -4.54 5.09 -3.70
CA ILE A 152 -3.11 5.17 -3.42
C ILE A 152 -2.58 6.54 -3.81
N TYR A 153 -2.99 7.06 -4.98
CA TYR A 153 -2.51 8.34 -5.51
C TYR A 153 -3.53 9.49 -5.40
N GLU A 154 -4.83 9.21 -5.27
CA GLU A 154 -5.85 10.26 -5.14
C GLU A 154 -5.78 10.99 -3.79
N THR A 155 -5.26 10.34 -2.76
CA THR A 155 -5.08 10.90 -1.42
C THR A 155 -4.11 12.09 -1.36
N MET A 156 -3.23 12.26 -2.36
CA MET A 156 -2.32 13.42 -2.45
C MET A 156 -2.93 14.65 -3.14
N SER A 157 -4.04 14.50 -3.86
CA SER A 157 -4.69 15.61 -4.58
C SER A 157 -5.47 16.57 -3.66
N ALA A 158 -5.55 16.29 -2.36
CA ALA A 158 -6.31 17.05 -1.38
C ALA A 158 -5.45 17.98 -0.50
N GLY A 159 -4.14 18.09 -0.77
CA GLY A 159 -3.18 18.91 -0.01
C GLY A 159 -2.89 20.27 -0.61
#